data_AF-A0A1S6JDM1-F1
#
_entry.id   AF-A0A1S6JDM1-F1
#
_cell.length_a   1.000
_cell.length_b   1.000
_cell.length_c   1.000
_cell.angle_alpha   90.00
_cell.angle_beta   90.00
_cell.angle_gamma   90.00
#
_symmetry.space_group_name_H-M   'P 1'
#
loop_
_entity.id
_entity.type
_entity.pdbx_description
1 polymer ?
#
loop_
_entity_poly.entity_id
_entity_poly.type
_entity_poly.pdbx_seq_one_letter_code
_entity_poly.pdbx_strand_id
1 'polypeptide(L)'
;MSDANVRIPAEARDRLARIASSEGMSLRGYLSHLAETLLTPEERAERAERTRVALREWNGYDPSASEQAALDAELDRRLGEAGAR
;
A
#
# COMPACT_ATOMS: atom_id res chain seq x y z
N MET A 1 -13.26 2.76 -19.66
CA MET A 1 -11.81 2.66 -19.41
C MET A 1 -11.20 2.00 -20.63
N SER A 2 -10.21 2.64 -21.28
CA SER A 2 -9.50 2.03 -22.42
C SER A 2 -8.60 0.91 -21.92
N ASP A 3 -8.66 -0.25 -22.57
CA ASP A 3 -7.74 -1.35 -22.24
C ASP A 3 -6.30 -0.94 -22.61
N ALA A 4 -5.35 -1.25 -21.71
CA ALA A 4 -3.94 -0.99 -21.89
C ALA A 4 -3.18 -2.33 -22.01
N ASN A 5 -2.26 -2.41 -22.98
CA ASN A 5 -1.43 -3.60 -23.17
C ASN A 5 -0.12 -3.44 -22.41
N VAL A 6 0.10 -4.26 -21.39
CA VAL A 6 1.33 -4.29 -20.60
C VAL A 6 2.14 -5.53 -20.96
N ARG A 7 3.42 -5.35 -21.32
CA ARG A 7 4.35 -6.47 -21.53
C ARG A 7 4.95 -6.89 -20.19
N ILE A 8 4.77 -8.17 -19.85
CA ILE A 8 5.35 -8.78 -18.65
C ILE A 8 5.96 -10.15 -19.00
N PRO A 9 6.98 -10.61 -18.26
CA PRO A 9 7.48 -11.98 -18.40
C PRO A 9 6.37 -13.01 -18.20
N ALA A 10 6.41 -14.11 -18.96
CA ALA A 10 5.40 -15.16 -18.88
C ALA A 10 5.31 -15.75 -17.47
N GLU A 11 6.44 -15.93 -16.80
CA GLU A 11 6.52 -16.43 -15.42
C GLU A 11 5.78 -15.53 -14.42
N ALA A 12 5.93 -14.20 -14.57
CA ALA A 12 5.24 -13.24 -13.74
C ALA A 12 3.72 -13.27 -13.99
N ARG A 13 3.30 -13.35 -15.25
CA ARG A 13 1.89 -13.51 -15.63
C ARG A 13 1.27 -14.75 -14.99
N ASP A 14 1.95 -15.90 -15.10
CA ASP A 14 1.42 -17.18 -14.63
C ASP A 14 1.37 -17.23 -13.10
N ARG A 15 2.35 -16.59 -12.43
CA ARG A 15 2.29 -16.40 -10.97
C ARG A 15 1.08 -15.54 -10.56
N LEU A 16 0.87 -14.40 -11.21
CA LEU A 16 -0.27 -13.51 -10.92
C LEU A 16 -1.61 -14.20 -11.21
N ALA A 17 -1.71 -15.00 -12.28
CA ALA A 17 -2.91 -15.75 -12.61
C ALA A 17 -3.26 -16.80 -11.54
N ARG A 18 -2.25 -17.47 -10.97
CA ARG A 18 -2.45 -18.41 -9.84
C ARG A 18 -2.93 -17.69 -8.58
N ILE A 19 -2.35 -16.53 -8.26
CA ILE A 19 -2.79 -15.72 -7.10
C ILE A 19 -4.24 -15.26 -7.29
N ALA A 20 -4.55 -14.66 -8.44
CA ALA A 20 -5.90 -14.23 -8.76
C ALA A 20 -6.92 -15.39 -8.63
N SER A 21 -6.57 -16.57 -9.16
CA SER A 21 -7.44 -17.76 -9.07
C SER A 21 -7.64 -18.23 -7.63
N SER A 22 -6.61 -18.15 -6.78
CA SER A 22 -6.71 -18.48 -5.35
C SER A 22 -7.64 -17.54 -4.58
N GLU A 23 -7.79 -16.30 -5.07
CA GLU A 23 -8.72 -15.29 -4.55
C GLU A 23 -10.08 -15.31 -5.27
N GLY A 24 -10.32 -16.27 -6.17
CA GLY A 24 -11.57 -16.37 -6.94
C GLY A 24 -11.75 -15.29 -8.01
N MET A 25 -10.68 -14.60 -8.39
CA MET A 25 -10.68 -13.50 -9.35
C MET A 25 -10.06 -13.90 -10.69
N SER A 26 -10.47 -13.21 -11.77
CA SER A 26 -9.72 -13.25 -13.02
C SER A 26 -8.43 -12.42 -12.90
N LEU A 27 -7.40 -12.71 -13.73
CA LEU A 27 -6.17 -11.91 -13.75
C LEU A 27 -6.46 -10.41 -13.99
N ARG A 28 -7.38 -10.09 -14.89
CA ARG A 28 -7.80 -8.70 -15.15
C ARG A 28 -8.45 -8.08 -13.91
N GLY A 29 -9.37 -8.81 -13.27
CA GLY A 29 -10.05 -8.35 -12.06
C GLY A 29 -9.08 -8.11 -10.90
N TYR A 30 -8.12 -9.02 -10.72
CA TYR A 30 -7.06 -8.88 -9.72
C TYR A 30 -6.16 -7.66 -10.00
N LEU A 31 -5.78 -7.41 -11.26
CA LEU A 31 -5.00 -6.22 -11.60
C LEU A 31 -5.78 -4.91 -11.40
N SER A 32 -7.07 -4.88 -11.72
CA SER A 32 -7.93 -3.73 -11.42
C SER A 32 -8.04 -3.50 -9.92
N HIS A 33 -8.29 -4.56 -9.15
CA HIS A 33 -8.34 -4.48 -7.69
C HIS A 33 -7.02 -3.99 -7.08
N LEU A 34 -5.89 -4.49 -7.60
CA LEU A 34 -4.58 -4.07 -7.16
C LEU A 34 -4.33 -2.57 -7.44
N ALA A 35 -4.75 -2.08 -8.60
CA ALA A 35 -4.64 -0.67 -8.95
C ALA A 35 -5.53 0.24 -8.08
N GLU A 36 -6.69 -0.27 -7.64
CA GLU A 36 -7.60 0.48 -6.75
C GLU A 36 -7.14 0.48 -5.28
N THR A 37 -6.38 -0.54 -4.87
CA THR A 37 -5.96 -0.72 -3.47
C THR A 37 -4.56 -0.20 -3.19
N LEU A 38 -3.64 -0.28 -4.15
CA LEU A 38 -2.29 0.24 -3.99
C LEU A 38 -2.26 1.74 -4.25
N LEU A 39 -2.04 2.50 -3.19
CA LEU A 39 -1.77 3.93 -3.28
C LEU A 39 -0.36 4.18 -3.82
N THR A 40 -0.22 5.19 -4.68
CA THR A 40 1.09 5.73 -5.05
C THR A 40 1.79 6.38 -3.85
N PRO A 41 3.12 6.60 -3.90
CA PRO A 41 3.82 7.33 -2.83
C PRO A 41 3.19 8.70 -2.53
N GLU A 42 2.75 9.43 -3.55
CA GLU A 42 2.13 10.74 -3.44
C GLU A 42 0.75 10.64 -2.76
N GLU A 43 -0.09 9.69 -3.19
CA GLU A 43 -1.41 9.46 -2.60
C GLU A 43 -1.31 9.00 -1.14
N ARG A 44 -0.28 8.22 -0.80
CA ARG A 44 0.01 7.85 0.60
C ARG A 44 0.37 9.07 1.42
N ALA A 45 1.23 9.95 0.91
CA ALA A 45 1.61 11.18 1.61
C ALA A 45 0.38 12.10 1.83
N GLU A 46 -0.47 12.25 0.82
CA GLU A 46 -1.71 13.01 0.94
C GLU A 46 -2.66 12.39 1.98
N ARG A 47 -2.82 11.07 1.97
CA ARG A 47 -3.65 10.36 2.95
C ARG A 47 -3.08 10.50 4.37
N ALA A 48 -1.76 10.43 4.53
CA ALA A 48 -1.10 10.64 5.81
C ALA A 48 -1.37 12.05 6.34
N GLU A 49 -1.23 13.07 5.49
CA GLU A 49 -1.48 14.46 5.89
C GLU A 49 -2.95 14.70 6.26
N ARG A 50 -3.90 14.20 5.47
CA ARG A 50 -5.34 14.27 5.81
C ARG A 50 -5.65 13.59 7.14
N THR A 51 -5.02 12.44 7.40
CA THR A 51 -5.17 11.72 8.68
C THR A 51 -4.58 12.53 9.82
N ARG A 52 -3.42 13.17 9.63
CA ARG A 52 -2.78 14.03 10.63
C ARG A 52 -3.67 15.22 10.99
N VAL A 53 -4.28 15.87 10.00
CA VAL A 53 -5.24 16.96 10.23
C VAL A 53 -6.45 16.46 11.02
N ALA A 54 -7.06 15.35 10.61
CA ALA A 54 -8.22 14.79 11.29
C ALA A 54 -7.90 14.36 12.74
N LEU A 55 -6.73 13.77 12.97
CA LEU A 55 -6.26 13.42 14.32
C LEU A 55 -6.06 14.68 15.16
N ARG A 56 -5.38 15.69 14.63
CA ARG A 56 -5.18 16.97 15.33
C ARG A 56 -6.51 17.63 15.69
N GLU A 57 -7.49 17.63 14.79
CA GLU A 57 -8.83 18.12 15.10
C GLU A 57 -9.52 17.31 16.20
N TRP A 58 -9.32 16.00 16.21
CA TRP A 58 -9.98 15.09 17.14
C TRP A 58 -9.36 15.05 18.54
N ASN A 59 -8.02 15.07 18.65
CA ASN A 59 -7.30 14.86 19.91
C ASN A 59 -6.27 15.95 20.23
N GLY A 60 -6.09 16.94 19.35
CA GLY A 60 -5.08 18.00 19.53
C GLY A 60 -3.63 17.56 19.33
N TYR A 61 -3.39 16.29 19.02
CA TYR A 61 -2.06 15.71 18.85
C TYR A 61 -1.49 16.06 17.47
N ASP A 62 -0.37 16.76 17.48
CA ASP A 62 0.41 17.10 16.29
C ASP A 62 1.88 16.73 16.55
N PRO A 63 2.33 15.52 16.15
CA PRO A 63 3.66 15.05 16.48
C PRO A 63 4.73 15.90 15.79
N SER A 64 5.73 16.30 16.56
CA SER A 64 6.92 16.98 16.05
C SER A 64 7.70 16.09 15.06
N ALA A 65 8.52 16.70 14.21
CA ALA A 65 9.36 15.95 13.26
C ALA A 65 10.26 14.90 13.95
N SER A 66 10.72 15.19 15.17
CA SER A 66 11.50 14.24 15.98
C SER A 66 10.69 13.05 16.47
N GLU A 67 9.42 13.26 16.85
CA GLU A 67 8.54 12.18 17.28
C GLU A 67 8.13 11.30 16.10
N GLN A 68 7.87 11.91 14.93
CA GLN A 68 7.61 11.17 13.70
C GLN A 68 8.78 10.24 13.34
N ALA A 69 10.01 10.77 13.34
CA ALA A 69 11.20 9.97 13.06
C ALA A 69 11.38 8.80 14.06
N ALA A 70 11.06 9.01 15.34
CA ALA A 70 11.11 7.96 16.35
C ALA A 70 10.03 6.88 16.13
N LEU A 71 8.81 7.29 15.76
CA LEU A 71 7.71 6.38 15.44
C LEU A 71 7.99 5.57 14.17
N ASP A 72 8.57 6.20 13.15
CA ASP A 72 8.95 5.52 11.89
C ASP A 72 10.02 4.46 12.15
N ALA A 73 11.07 4.79 12.92
CA ALA A 73 12.11 3.83 13.29
C ALA A 73 11.55 2.63 14.09
N GLU A 74 10.58 2.88 14.98
CA GLU A 74 9.91 1.83 15.73
C GLU A 74 9.00 0.97 14.84
N LEU A 75 8.31 1.58 13.87
CA LEU A 75 7.50 0.85 12.89
C LEU A 75 8.37 -0.05 12.01
N ASP A 76 9.48 0.47 11.49
CA ASP A 76 10.45 -0.30 10.69
C ASP A 76 11.01 -1.49 11.46
N ARG A 77 11.37 -1.29 12.73
CA ARG A 77 11.81 -2.37 13.62
C ARG A 77 10.77 -3.49 13.71
N ARG A 78 9.49 -3.13 13.97
CA ARG A 78 8.40 -4.11 14.08
C ARG A 78 8.10 -4.83 12.77
N LEU A 79 8.15 -4.11 11.64
CA LEU A 79 7.96 -4.71 10.32
C LEU A 79 9.08 -5.68 9.97
N GLY A 80 10.33 -5.34 10.31
CA GLY A 80 11.48 -6.24 10.19
C GLY A 80 11.33 -7.51 11.03
N GLU A 81 10.85 -7.39 12.27
CA GLU A 81 10.56 -8.52 13.15
C GLU A 81 9.40 -9.39 12.64
N ALA A 82 8.36 -8.79 12.05
CA ALA A 82 7.22 -9.49 11.50
C ALA A 82 7.53 -10.22 10.18
N GLY A 83 8.39 -9.65 9.33
CA GLY A 83 8.83 -10.26 8.06
C GLY A 83 9.93 -11.32 8.20
N ALA A 84 10.54 -11.45 9.39
CA ALA A 84 11.55 -12.46 9.69
C ALA A 84 10.97 -13.81 10.18
N ARG A 85 9.64 -13.96 10.18
CA ARG A 85 8.92 -15.22 10.45
C ARG A 85 8.36 -15.83 9.18
#